data_AF-A0A2X5NTN9-F1
#
_entry.id   AF-A0A2X5NTN9-F1
#
_cell.length_a   1.000
_cell.length_b   1.000
_cell.length_c   1.000
_cell.angle_alpha   90.00
_cell.angle_beta   90.00
_cell.angle_gamma   90.00
#
_symmetry.space_group_name_H-M   'P 1'
#
loop_
_entity.id
_entity.type
_entity.pdbx_description
1 polymer ?
#
loop_
_entity_poly.entity_id
_entity_poly.type
_entity_poly.pdbx_seq_one_letter_code
_entity_poly.pdbx_strand_id
1 'polypeptide(L)'
;MRDITSQLRTAVLSRLKQQPDADASVRLSAIVDGNFDDTQLHSAAMKAWLDFWASSMHQPMLHRLQVASSQRLLSTLISEFRRELPRDKARIAGYGLSALIDGLWLRAALSGKPFDKASAKALTTQFIRQQLADKKSTDGE
;
A
#
# COMPACT_ATOMS: atom_id res chain seq x y z
N MET A 1 -5.11 5.85 18.46
CA MET A 1 -4.06 6.18 17.46
C MET A 1 -3.09 5.03 17.20
N ARG A 2 -2.55 4.31 18.21
CA ARG A 2 -1.85 3.02 17.97
C ARG A 2 -2.73 2.01 17.23
N ASP A 3 -4.03 2.00 17.52
CA ASP A 3 -4.99 1.08 16.89
C ASP A 3 -5.04 1.16 15.37
N ILE A 4 -5.08 2.35 14.77
CA ILE A 4 -5.30 2.47 13.33
C ILE A 4 -4.13 1.88 12.51
N THR A 5 -2.89 2.16 12.94
CA THR A 5 -1.68 1.57 12.34
C THR A 5 -1.56 0.06 12.59
N SER A 6 -2.07 -0.43 13.72
CA SER A 6 -2.06 -1.85 14.09
C SER A 6 -3.12 -2.65 13.33
N GLN A 7 -4.30 -2.07 13.13
CA GLN A 7 -5.39 -2.65 12.33
C GLN A 7 -4.97 -2.79 10.87
N LEU A 8 -4.39 -1.74 10.27
CA LEU A 8 -3.87 -1.81 8.91
C LEU A 8 -2.81 -2.91 8.76
N ARG A 9 -1.87 -2.99 9.71
CA ARG A 9 -0.87 -4.05 9.74
C ARG A 9 -1.51 -5.44 9.80
N THR A 10 -2.48 -5.63 10.69
CA THR A 10 -3.13 -6.93 10.90
C THR A 10 -3.90 -7.35 9.64
N ALA A 11 -4.61 -6.40 9.01
CA ALA A 11 -5.35 -6.61 7.78
C ALA A 11 -4.44 -7.05 6.62
N VAL A 12 -3.27 -6.43 6.46
CA VAL A 12 -2.28 -6.79 5.42
C VAL A 12 -1.63 -8.14 5.71
N LEU A 13 -1.14 -8.36 6.95
CA LEU A 13 -0.45 -9.60 7.30
C LEU A 13 -1.36 -10.83 7.28
N SER A 14 -2.62 -10.68 7.68
CA SER A 14 -3.60 -11.79 7.64
C SER A 14 -3.79 -12.29 6.20
N ARG A 15 -3.94 -11.37 5.24
CA ARG A 15 -4.10 -11.71 3.80
C ARG A 15 -2.86 -12.36 3.22
N LEU A 16 -1.67 -11.87 3.56
CA LEU A 16 -0.41 -12.48 3.09
C LEU A 16 -0.18 -13.89 3.65
N LYS A 17 -0.63 -14.16 4.89
CA LYS A 17 -0.55 -15.49 5.51
C LYS A 17 -1.49 -16.51 4.85
N GLN A 18 -2.59 -16.06 4.28
CA GLN A 18 -3.55 -16.93 3.60
C GLN A 18 -3.07 -17.39 2.22
N GLN A 19 -1.99 -16.81 1.70
CA GLN A 19 -1.52 -17.03 0.33
C GLN A 19 0.03 -17.18 0.26
N PRO A 20 0.63 -18.13 1.00
CA PRO A 20 2.10 -18.24 1.09
C PRO A 20 2.77 -18.53 -0.26
N ASP A 21 2.12 -19.36 -1.09
CA ASP A 21 2.68 -19.87 -2.36
C ASP A 21 2.11 -19.15 -3.59
N ALA A 22 1.36 -18.07 -3.40
CA ALA A 22 0.82 -17.31 -4.52
C ALA A 22 1.90 -16.46 -5.22
N ASP A 23 1.70 -16.21 -6.51
CA ASP A 23 2.54 -15.34 -7.31
C ASP A 23 2.62 -13.92 -6.71
N ALA A 24 3.73 -13.23 -6.95
CA ALA A 24 3.95 -11.88 -6.43
C ALA A 24 2.81 -10.92 -6.82
N SER A 25 2.26 -11.03 -8.04
CA SER A 25 1.12 -10.20 -8.48
C SER A 25 -0.12 -10.38 -7.60
N VAL A 26 -0.41 -11.61 -7.17
CA VAL A 26 -1.57 -11.92 -6.33
C VAL A 26 -1.35 -11.37 -4.92
N ARG A 27 -0.16 -11.60 -4.36
CA ARG A 27 0.22 -11.11 -3.02
C ARG A 27 0.24 -9.58 -2.95
N LEU A 28 0.78 -8.90 -3.96
CA LEU A 28 0.75 -7.44 -4.08
C LEU A 28 -0.68 -6.91 -4.15
N SER A 29 -1.55 -7.56 -4.93
CA SER A 29 -2.97 -7.18 -5.00
C SER A 29 -3.68 -7.37 -3.66
N ALA A 30 -3.33 -8.40 -2.89
CA ALA A 30 -3.89 -8.63 -1.56
C ALA A 30 -3.45 -7.55 -0.54
N ILE A 31 -2.23 -7.03 -0.65
CA ILE A 31 -1.77 -5.89 0.16
C ILE A 31 -2.58 -4.64 -0.19
N VAL A 32 -2.80 -4.37 -1.49
CA VAL A 32 -3.62 -3.25 -1.95
C VAL A 32 -5.05 -3.36 -1.41
N ASP A 33 -5.68 -4.54 -1.57
CA ASP A 33 -7.03 -4.79 -1.06
C ASP A 33 -7.13 -4.56 0.45
N GLY A 34 -6.08 -4.88 1.23
CA GLY A 34 -6.02 -4.60 2.67
C GLY A 34 -5.92 -3.11 3.02
N ASN A 35 -5.33 -2.28 2.16
CA ASN A 35 -5.29 -0.82 2.34
C ASN A 35 -6.63 -0.16 1.97
N PHE A 36 -7.44 -0.80 1.13
CA PHE A 36 -8.77 -0.34 0.73
C PHE A 36 -9.91 -1.13 1.42
N ASP A 37 -9.61 -1.74 2.57
CA ASP A 37 -10.60 -2.43 3.39
C ASP A 37 -11.67 -1.44 3.91
N ASP A 38 -12.92 -1.87 4.02
CA ASP A 38 -14.03 -1.00 4.47
C ASP A 38 -13.79 -0.38 5.86
N THR A 39 -13.02 -1.07 6.71
CA THR A 39 -12.60 -0.53 8.01
C THR A 39 -11.68 0.69 7.89
N GLN A 40 -10.89 0.79 6.81
CA GLN A 40 -9.98 1.91 6.53
C GLN A 40 -10.66 3.01 5.70
N LEU A 41 -11.72 2.67 4.96
CA LEU A 41 -12.46 3.59 4.09
C LEU A 41 -13.68 4.22 4.79
N HIS A 42 -14.00 3.83 6.02
CA HIS A 42 -15.05 4.48 6.77
C HIS A 42 -14.68 5.92 7.08
N SER A 43 -15.65 6.84 6.96
CA SER A 43 -15.42 8.29 7.07
C SER A 43 -14.70 8.70 8.37
N ALA A 44 -14.97 8.02 9.49
CA ALA A 44 -14.27 8.26 10.76
C ALA A 44 -12.80 7.83 10.73
N ALA A 45 -12.48 6.71 10.08
CA ALA A 45 -11.10 6.24 9.90
C ALA A 45 -10.31 7.17 8.99
N MET A 46 -10.93 7.66 7.90
CA MET A 46 -10.31 8.62 6.99
C MET A 46 -9.98 9.95 7.69
N LYS A 47 -10.92 10.49 8.46
CA LYS A 47 -10.67 11.69 9.27
C LYS A 47 -9.56 11.46 10.29
N ALA A 48 -9.58 10.34 11.00
CA ALA A 48 -8.54 10.00 11.98
C ALA A 48 -7.14 9.89 11.35
N TRP A 49 -7.02 9.34 10.13
CA TRP A 49 -5.77 9.29 9.38
C TRP A 49 -5.29 10.68 8.95
N LEU A 50 -6.18 11.54 8.43
CA LEU A 50 -5.83 12.90 8.05
C LEU A 50 -5.40 13.74 9.26
N ASP A 51 -6.14 13.66 10.37
CA ASP A 51 -5.81 14.33 11.62
C ASP A 51 -4.47 13.84 12.17
N PHE A 52 -4.21 12.53 12.07
CA PHE A 52 -2.94 11.93 12.46
C PHE A 52 -1.78 12.43 11.59
N TRP A 53 -1.91 12.45 10.27
CA TRP A 53 -0.88 12.95 9.37
C TRP A 53 -0.61 14.43 9.61
N ALA A 54 -1.65 15.26 9.71
CA ALA A 54 -1.53 16.67 10.02
C ALA A 54 -0.81 16.90 11.36
N SER A 55 -1.21 16.18 12.41
CA SER A 55 -0.58 16.27 13.72
C SER A 55 0.88 15.77 13.72
N SER A 56 1.19 14.74 12.92
CA SER A 56 2.52 14.15 12.83
C SER A 56 3.58 15.10 12.27
N MET A 57 3.17 16.12 11.50
CA MET A 57 4.08 17.16 11.00
C MET A 57 4.64 18.06 12.12
N HIS A 58 3.96 18.11 13.27
CA HIS A 58 4.31 19.00 14.38
C HIS A 58 4.65 18.28 15.68
N GLN A 59 4.30 16.99 15.79
CA GLN A 59 4.49 16.20 17.01
C GLN A 59 5.52 15.07 16.79
N PRO A 60 6.73 15.14 17.40
CA PRO A 60 7.79 14.17 17.17
C PRO A 60 7.41 12.72 17.45
N MET A 61 6.57 12.47 18.47
CA MET A 61 6.12 11.13 18.80
C MET A 61 5.21 10.55 17.71
N LEU A 62 4.29 11.36 17.16
CA LEU A 62 3.41 10.94 16.08
C LEU A 62 4.17 10.80 14.75
N HIS A 63 5.15 11.67 14.49
CA HIS A 63 6.06 11.54 13.35
C HIS A 63 6.75 10.17 13.33
N ARG A 64 7.30 9.72 14.47
CA ARG A 64 7.93 8.39 14.57
C ARG A 64 6.95 7.26 14.23
N LEU A 65 5.70 7.38 14.67
CA LEU A 65 4.66 6.38 14.34
C LEU A 65 4.29 6.42 12.85
N GLN A 66 4.19 7.60 12.26
CA GLN A 66 3.89 7.77 10.83
C GLN A 66 5.00 7.14 9.99
N VAL A 67 6.26 7.48 10.27
CA VAL A 67 7.43 6.93 9.58
C VAL A 67 7.47 5.41 9.70
N ALA A 68 7.27 4.86 10.90
CA ALA A 68 7.25 3.41 11.11
C ALA A 68 6.09 2.74 10.36
N SER A 69 4.92 3.39 10.25
CA SER A 69 3.78 2.85 9.49
C SER A 69 4.08 2.83 7.99
N SER A 70 4.52 3.95 7.42
CA SER A 70 4.83 4.07 5.99
C SER A 70 5.98 3.16 5.57
N GLN A 71 7.05 3.09 6.37
CA GLN A 71 8.20 2.20 6.09
C GLN A 71 7.81 0.72 6.10
N ARG A 72 6.84 0.32 6.94
CA ARG A 72 6.36 -1.08 6.97
C ARG A 72 5.65 -1.45 5.68
N LEU A 73 4.68 -0.65 5.24
CA LEU A 73 3.97 -0.89 3.98
C LEU A 73 4.98 -0.97 2.83
N LEU A 74 5.85 0.03 2.73
CA LEU A 74 6.88 0.09 1.71
C LEU A 74 7.80 -1.14 1.72
N SER A 75 8.30 -1.54 2.89
CA SER A 75 9.19 -2.71 3.01
C SER A 75 8.49 -4.01 2.61
N THR A 76 7.21 -4.17 2.96
CA THR A 76 6.40 -5.31 2.51
C THR A 76 6.24 -5.31 0.99
N LEU A 77 5.88 -4.17 0.38
CA LEU A 77 5.74 -4.07 -1.08
C LEU A 77 7.06 -4.39 -1.80
N ILE A 78 8.19 -3.83 -1.33
CA ILE A 78 9.51 -4.11 -1.88
C ILE A 78 9.83 -5.61 -1.75
N SER A 79 9.54 -6.22 -0.60
CA SER A 79 9.77 -7.65 -0.39
C SER A 79 8.99 -8.52 -1.38
N GLU A 80 7.74 -8.17 -1.68
CA GLU A 80 6.93 -8.91 -2.65
C GLU A 80 7.40 -8.70 -4.09
N PHE A 81 7.74 -7.46 -4.48
CA PHE A 81 8.35 -7.20 -5.80
C PHE A 81 9.69 -7.92 -5.99
N ARG A 82 10.49 -8.05 -4.93
CA ARG A 82 11.79 -8.75 -4.96
C ARG A 82 11.71 -10.24 -5.26
N ARG A 83 10.52 -10.85 -5.20
CA ARG A 83 10.32 -12.24 -5.62
C ARG A 83 10.51 -12.40 -7.12
N GLU A 84 10.28 -11.34 -7.89
CA GLU A 84 10.25 -11.36 -9.36
C GLU A 84 11.18 -10.34 -10.01
N LEU A 85 11.69 -9.36 -9.25
CA LEU A 85 12.50 -8.24 -9.75
C LEU A 85 13.84 -8.12 -9.03
N PRO A 86 14.90 -7.64 -9.71
CA PRO A 86 16.13 -7.21 -9.07
C PRO A 86 15.88 -6.14 -8.00
N ARG A 87 16.78 -6.07 -7.00
CA ARG A 87 16.63 -5.19 -5.83
C ARG A 87 16.27 -3.74 -6.18
N ASP A 88 16.95 -3.14 -7.15
CA ASP A 88 16.78 -1.73 -7.45
C ASP A 88 15.46 -1.44 -8.17
N LYS A 89 15.07 -2.30 -9.12
CA LYS A 89 13.73 -2.25 -9.75
C LYS A 89 12.62 -2.47 -8.71
N ALA A 90 12.78 -3.44 -7.81
CA ALA A 90 11.80 -3.70 -6.76
C ALA A 90 11.63 -2.53 -5.79
N ARG A 91 12.71 -1.80 -5.48
CA ARG A 91 12.65 -0.57 -4.68
C ARG A 91 11.80 0.49 -5.38
N ILE A 92 12.09 0.77 -6.65
CA ILE A 92 11.36 1.77 -7.44
C ILE A 92 9.87 1.38 -7.54
N ALA A 93 9.58 0.12 -7.90
CA ALA A 93 8.22 -0.40 -7.99
C ALA A 93 7.46 -0.32 -6.66
N GLY A 94 8.12 -0.69 -5.55
CA GLY A 94 7.55 -0.61 -4.20
C GLY A 94 7.21 0.82 -3.79
N TYR A 95 8.10 1.79 -4.06
CA TYR A 95 7.83 3.21 -3.83
C TYR A 95 6.66 3.70 -4.69
N GLY A 96 6.65 3.37 -5.99
CA GLY A 96 5.59 3.78 -6.91
C GLY A 96 4.22 3.26 -6.50
N LEU A 97 4.13 1.98 -6.11
CA LEU A 97 2.87 1.39 -5.65
C LEU A 97 2.41 2.00 -4.31
N SER A 98 3.32 2.25 -3.36
CA SER A 98 2.97 2.94 -2.11
C SER A 98 2.39 4.32 -2.38
N ALA A 99 3.04 5.12 -3.23
CA ALA A 99 2.58 6.46 -3.58
C ALA A 99 1.22 6.44 -4.31
N LEU A 100 0.99 5.44 -5.17
CA LEU A 100 -0.30 5.26 -5.85
C LEU A 100 -1.43 4.94 -4.86
N ILE A 101 -1.18 4.05 -3.89
CA ILE A 101 -2.14 3.73 -2.82
C ILE A 101 -2.48 4.99 -2.03
N ASP A 102 -1.48 5.71 -1.54
CA ASP A 102 -1.66 6.93 -0.74
C ASP A 102 -2.41 8.01 -1.54
N GLY A 103 -2.07 8.20 -2.82
CA GLY A 103 -2.71 9.18 -3.70
C GLY A 103 -4.17 8.87 -4.02
N LEU A 104 -4.51 7.59 -4.26
CA LEU A 104 -5.88 7.15 -4.47
C LEU A 104 -6.72 7.34 -3.20
N TRP A 105 -6.17 6.94 -2.06
CA TRP A 105 -6.82 7.08 -0.77
C TRP A 105 -7.06 8.55 -0.41
N LEU A 106 -6.05 9.40 -0.55
CA LEU A 106 -6.14 10.84 -0.22
C LEU A 106 -7.14 11.55 -1.13
N ARG A 107 -7.14 11.23 -2.43
CA ARG A 107 -8.10 11.82 -3.38
C ARG A 107 -9.53 11.51 -2.99
N ALA A 108 -9.82 10.29 -2.57
CA ALA A 108 -11.15 9.94 -2.11
C ALA A 108 -11.50 10.64 -0.78
N ALA A 109 -10.56 10.69 0.17
CA ALA A 109 -10.73 11.37 1.46
C ALA A 109 -11.15 12.83 1.28
N LEU A 110 -10.54 13.52 0.32
CA LEU A 110 -10.79 14.93 0.03
C LEU A 110 -11.99 15.17 -0.89
N SER A 111 -12.45 14.16 -1.63
CA SER A 111 -13.53 14.31 -2.62
C SER A 111 -14.93 14.42 -2.00
N GLY A 112 -15.10 13.95 -0.76
CA GLY A 112 -16.42 13.80 -0.13
C GLY A 112 -17.33 12.76 -0.81
N LYS A 113 -16.83 12.01 -1.79
CA LYS A 113 -17.54 10.96 -2.52
C LYS A 113 -17.16 9.58 -1.98
N PRO A 114 -18.01 8.55 -2.18
CA PRO A 114 -17.64 7.17 -1.89
C PRO A 114 -16.33 6.77 -2.60
N PHE A 115 -15.48 6.00 -1.93
CA PHE A 115 -14.25 5.48 -2.51
C PHE A 115 -14.57 4.47 -3.64
N ASP A 116 -14.13 4.76 -4.86
CA ASP A 116 -14.27 3.86 -5.99
C ASP A 116 -13.21 2.75 -5.94
N LYS A 117 -13.56 1.66 -5.25
CA LYS A 117 -12.73 0.45 -5.11
C LYS A 117 -12.40 -0.18 -6.46
N ALA A 118 -13.31 -0.15 -7.42
CA ALA A 118 -13.13 -0.80 -8.70
C ALA A 118 -12.03 -0.10 -9.51
N SER A 119 -12.11 1.24 -9.59
CA SER A 119 -11.08 2.04 -10.26
C SER A 119 -9.73 1.95 -9.55
N ALA A 120 -9.71 2.03 -8.21
CA ALA A 120 -8.47 1.91 -7.44
C ALA A 120 -7.79 0.54 -7.65
N LYS A 121 -8.57 -0.54 -7.66
CA LYS A 121 -8.07 -1.90 -7.94
C LYS A 121 -7.57 -2.03 -9.36
N ALA A 122 -8.30 -1.50 -10.35
CA ALA A 122 -7.88 -1.55 -11.75
C ALA A 122 -6.53 -0.84 -11.96
N LEU A 123 -6.37 0.38 -11.43
CA LEU A 123 -5.15 1.19 -11.57
C LEU A 123 -3.93 0.52 -10.90
N THR A 124 -4.11 0.04 -9.67
CA THR A 124 -3.04 -0.64 -8.92
C THR A 124 -2.67 -1.98 -9.55
N THR A 125 -3.64 -2.79 -10.00
CA THR A 125 -3.36 -4.04 -10.74
C THR A 125 -2.65 -3.77 -12.05
N GLN A 126 -3.03 -2.73 -12.81
CA GLN A 126 -2.33 -2.34 -14.03
C GLN A 126 -0.87 -1.96 -13.74
N PHE A 127 -0.64 -1.15 -12.72
CA PHE A 127 0.72 -0.77 -12.30
C PHE A 127 1.56 -2.00 -11.92
N ILE A 128 1.02 -2.91 -11.10
CA ILE A 128 1.70 -4.14 -10.70
C ILE A 128 2.09 -4.96 -11.94
N ARG A 129 1.16 -5.16 -12.88
CA ARG A 129 1.42 -5.91 -14.11
C ARG A 129 2.51 -5.28 -14.96
N GLN A 130 2.50 -3.94 -15.10
CA GLN A 130 3.54 -3.23 -15.85
C GLN A 130 4.93 -3.44 -15.22
N GLN A 131 5.05 -3.25 -13.91
CA GLN A 131 6.33 -3.43 -13.21
C GLN A 131 6.85 -4.87 -13.27
N LEU A 132 5.94 -5.87 -13.23
CA LEU A 132 6.32 -7.28 -13.33
C LEU A 132 6.57 -7.75 -14.77
N ALA A 133 5.99 -7.08 -15.79
CA ALA A 133 6.24 -7.39 -17.19
C ALA A 133 7.67 -7.00 -17.63
N ASP A 134 8.23 -5.94 -17.04
CA ASP A 134 9.62 -5.49 -17.22
C ASP A 134 10.68 -6.52 -16.77
N LYS A 135 10.24 -7.65 -16.18
CA LYS A 135 11.05 -8.86 -15.99
C LYS A 135 11.58 -9.41 -17.31
N LYS A 136 10.77 -9.35 -18.38
CA LYS A 136 11.08 -10.02 -19.66
C LYS A 136 12.11 -9.30 -20.53
N SER A 137 12.39 -8.03 -20.28
CA SER A 137 13.27 -7.22 -21.14
C SER A 137 14.75 -7.29 -20.75
N THR A 138 15.08 -7.83 -19.58
CA THR A 138 16.47 -7.86 -19.04
C THR A 138 17.15 -9.22 -19.10
N ASP A 139 16.48 -10.28 -19.55
CA ASP A 139 17.07 -11.62 -19.75
C ASP A 139 17.51 -11.85 -21.23
N GLY A 140 17.66 -10.78 -22.02
CA GLY A 140 17.87 -10.84 -23.48
C GLY A 140 19.07 -10.06 -24.03
N GLU A 141 20.00 -9.61 -23.18
CA GLU A 141 21.32 -9.07 -23.56
C GLU A 141 22.43 -9.88 -22.89
#